data_AF-A0A3P9PTE6-F1
#
_entry.id   AF-A0A3P9PTE6-F1
#
_cell.length_a   1.000
_cell.length_b   1.000
_cell.length_c   1.000
_cell.angle_alpha   90.00
_cell.angle_beta   90.00
_cell.angle_gamma   90.00
#
_symmetry.space_group_name_H-M   'P 1'
#
loop_
_entity.id
_entity.type
_entity.pdbx_description
1 polymer ?
#
loop_
_entity_poly.entity_id
_entity_poly.type
_entity_poly.pdbx_seq_one_letter_code
_entity_poly.pdbx_strand_id
1 'polypeptide(L)'
;MNQHDEDVADLKNDNEHLKNQTEHLKNENEHLKNLNEKSQNETEKLSKKVENLNEKSQNEIEKLSKKVENLNEKSQNETEKLSKTVENLNEKSQKGTENLNQTIQLIQKFSRFLFNENCNDKECLLCKIGWTFFSESCYFFINIYLTWEQSRQLCQISSADLVVVDNLQEQTFIQNHINTRAWLGLRKVGSNWVWIDGRNDTLRFWSWYYDYNSYYPYNWYQLYYPRSNDSYAFMDQTGNLTASWGTVPSYDINPPLCEQKAFKVSLN
;
A
#
# COMPACT_ATOMS: atom_id res chain seq x y z
N MET A 1 -46.05 66.16 -97.99
CA MET A 1 -45.76 66.65 -96.63
C MET A 1 -44.30 67.09 -96.65
N ASN A 2 -43.98 68.28 -96.14
CA ASN A 2 -42.60 68.76 -96.12
C ASN A 2 -41.85 68.06 -94.98
N GLN A 3 -40.61 67.65 -95.23
CA GLN A 3 -39.67 67.03 -94.27
C GLN A 3 -39.67 67.75 -92.91
N HIS A 4 -39.83 69.08 -92.94
CA HIS A 4 -39.84 69.94 -91.77
C HIS A 4 -41.01 69.69 -90.80
N ASP A 5 -42.20 69.32 -91.30
CA ASP A 5 -43.37 69.07 -90.45
C ASP A 5 -43.31 67.69 -89.77
N GLU A 6 -42.65 66.72 -90.40
CA GLU A 6 -42.41 65.36 -89.88
C GLU A 6 -41.35 65.39 -88.77
N ASP A 7 -40.23 66.09 -89.00
CA ASP A 7 -39.17 66.30 -88.00
C ASP A 7 -39.71 67.02 -86.75
N VAL A 8 -40.64 67.98 -86.91
CA VAL A 8 -41.27 68.70 -85.79
C VAL A 8 -42.23 67.81 -85.00
N ALA A 9 -42.93 66.88 -85.65
CA ALA A 9 -43.81 65.93 -84.99
C ALA A 9 -43.01 64.88 -84.17
N ASP A 10 -41.91 64.36 -84.75
CA ASP A 10 -41.01 63.42 -84.07
C ASP A 10 -40.32 64.07 -82.86
N LEU A 11 -39.82 65.30 -83.00
CA LEU A 11 -39.24 66.06 -81.88
C LEU A 11 -40.25 66.32 -80.75
N LYS A 12 -41.53 66.45 -81.07
CA LYS A 12 -42.60 66.64 -80.08
C LYS A 12 -42.85 65.35 -79.29
N ASN A 13 -42.85 64.21 -80.00
CA ASN A 13 -43.06 62.89 -79.43
C ASN A 13 -41.88 62.46 -78.55
N ASP A 14 -40.64 62.73 -79.00
CA ASP A 14 -39.42 62.50 -78.22
C ASP A 14 -39.39 63.37 -76.94
N ASN A 15 -39.82 64.63 -77.03
CA ASN A 15 -39.94 65.50 -75.85
C ASN A 15 -40.99 64.98 -74.86
N GLU A 16 -42.11 64.46 -75.35
CA GLU A 16 -43.15 63.87 -74.51
C GLU A 16 -42.66 62.58 -73.83
N HIS A 17 -41.92 61.73 -74.55
CA HIS A 17 -41.28 60.53 -74.00
C HIS A 17 -40.20 60.87 -72.95
N LEU A 18 -39.33 61.85 -73.23
CA LEU A 18 -38.31 62.32 -72.28
C LEU A 18 -38.95 62.90 -71.01
N LYS A 19 -40.06 63.63 -71.15
CA LYS A 19 -40.82 64.16 -70.00
C LYS A 19 -41.36 63.02 -69.14
N ASN A 20 -41.94 61.99 -69.76
CA ASN A 20 -42.45 60.81 -69.07
C ASN A 20 -41.34 60.01 -68.36
N GLN A 21 -40.18 59.82 -69.00
CA GLN A 21 -39.00 59.19 -68.35
C GLN A 21 -38.49 60.00 -67.16
N THR A 22 -38.45 61.33 -67.29
CA THR A 22 -38.02 62.23 -66.21
C THR A 22 -38.96 62.12 -65.00
N GLU A 23 -40.26 62.02 -65.25
CA GLU A 23 -41.27 61.86 -64.20
C GLU A 23 -41.17 60.49 -63.50
N HIS A 24 -40.92 59.41 -64.27
CA HIS A 24 -40.64 58.08 -63.70
C HIS A 24 -39.41 58.07 -62.79
N LEU A 25 -38.28 58.62 -63.28
CA LEU A 25 -37.03 58.71 -62.51
C LEU A 25 -37.20 59.54 -61.24
N LYS A 26 -38.04 60.58 -61.27
CA LYS A 26 -38.35 61.40 -60.09
C LYS A 26 -39.09 60.56 -59.04
N ASN A 27 -40.08 59.78 -59.44
CA ASN A 27 -40.83 58.90 -58.55
C ASN A 27 -39.95 57.78 -57.97
N GLU A 28 -39.08 57.17 -58.77
CA GLU A 28 -38.10 56.17 -58.29
C GLU A 28 -37.13 56.76 -57.28
N ASN A 29 -36.61 57.97 -57.53
CA ASN A 29 -35.73 58.66 -56.58
C ASN A 29 -36.44 58.96 -55.25
N GLU A 30 -37.71 59.36 -55.28
CA GLU A 30 -38.50 59.58 -54.08
C GLU A 30 -38.72 58.27 -53.31
N HIS A 31 -39.01 57.18 -54.01
CA HIS A 31 -39.12 55.86 -53.40
C HIS A 31 -37.80 55.36 -52.78
N LEU A 32 -36.67 55.53 -53.48
CA LEU A 32 -35.34 55.20 -52.96
C LEU A 32 -34.98 56.02 -51.72
N LYS A 33 -35.36 57.30 -51.69
CA LYS A 33 -35.17 58.17 -50.52
C LYS A 33 -35.95 57.64 -49.31
N ASN A 34 -37.22 57.28 -49.49
CA ASN A 34 -38.05 56.70 -48.45
C ASN A 34 -37.51 55.35 -47.93
N LEU A 35 -37.05 54.49 -48.84
CA LEU A 35 -36.38 53.23 -48.48
C LEU A 35 -35.10 53.46 -47.67
N ASN A 36 -34.29 54.44 -48.06
CA ASN A 36 -33.07 54.79 -47.35
C ASN A 36 -33.37 55.33 -45.94
N GLU A 37 -34.35 56.22 -45.79
CA GLU A 37 -34.79 56.71 -44.47
C GLU A 37 -35.31 55.58 -43.57
N LYS A 38 -36.08 54.64 -44.13
CA LYS A 38 -36.53 53.44 -43.39
C LYS A 38 -35.35 52.57 -42.94
N SER A 39 -34.40 52.32 -43.84
CA SER A 39 -33.19 51.55 -43.54
C SER A 39 -32.36 52.22 -42.44
N GLN A 40 -32.19 53.55 -42.50
CA GLN A 40 -31.48 54.32 -41.47
C GLN A 40 -32.16 54.19 -40.10
N ASN A 41 -33.48 54.33 -40.05
CA ASN A 41 -34.26 54.17 -38.81
C ASN A 41 -34.13 52.75 -38.22
N GLU A 42 -34.14 51.71 -39.06
CA GLU A 42 -33.92 50.34 -38.61
C GLU A 42 -32.49 50.14 -38.09
N THR A 43 -31.47 50.67 -38.76
CA THR A 43 -30.08 50.61 -38.30
C THR A 43 -29.88 51.31 -36.97
N GLU A 44 -30.50 52.47 -36.75
CA GLU A 44 -30.41 53.20 -35.48
C GLU A 44 -31.08 52.42 -34.34
N LYS A 45 -32.23 51.79 -34.60
CA LYS A 45 -32.93 50.94 -33.62
C LYS A 45 -32.11 49.70 -33.25
N LEU A 46 -31.47 49.08 -34.23
CA LEU A 46 -30.54 47.95 -34.02
C LEU A 46 -29.31 48.39 -33.21
N SER A 47 -28.71 49.55 -33.53
CA SER A 47 -27.57 50.11 -32.80
C SER A 47 -27.87 50.28 -31.31
N LYS A 48 -29.00 50.91 -30.98
CA LYS A 48 -29.44 51.10 -29.58
C LYS A 48 -29.64 49.77 -28.85
N LYS A 49 -30.12 48.75 -29.56
CA LYS A 49 -30.31 47.42 -28.97
C LYS A 49 -28.98 46.72 -28.69
N VAL A 50 -28.00 46.87 -29.60
CA VAL A 50 -26.64 46.33 -29.45
C VAL A 50 -25.93 47.01 -28.27
N GLU A 51 -26.01 48.33 -28.15
CA GLU A 51 -25.43 49.09 -27.04
C GLU A 51 -25.98 48.62 -25.69
N ASN A 52 -27.31 48.52 -25.56
CA ASN A 52 -27.95 48.02 -24.33
C ASN A 52 -27.54 46.59 -23.98
N LEU A 53 -27.44 45.69 -24.97
CA LEU A 53 -27.00 44.32 -24.76
C LEU A 53 -25.54 44.28 -24.31
N ASN A 54 -24.69 45.13 -24.90
CA ASN A 54 -23.28 45.23 -24.56
C ASN A 54 -23.09 45.72 -23.12
N GLU A 55 -23.80 46.79 -22.72
CA GLU A 55 -23.75 47.32 -21.36
C GLU A 55 -24.22 46.28 -20.33
N LYS A 56 -25.32 45.57 -20.61
CA LYS A 56 -25.79 44.48 -19.75
C LYS A 56 -24.74 43.38 -19.60
N SER A 57 -24.10 42.98 -20.70
CA SER A 57 -23.06 41.94 -20.68
C SER A 57 -21.83 42.37 -19.90
N GLN A 58 -21.39 43.63 -20.03
CA GLN A 58 -20.25 44.18 -19.30
C GLN A 58 -20.50 44.21 -17.79
N ASN A 59 -21.71 44.62 -17.38
CA ASN A 59 -22.11 44.62 -15.97
C ASN A 59 -22.11 43.21 -15.35
N GLU A 60 -22.58 42.21 -16.09
CA GLU A 60 -22.52 40.80 -15.65
C GLU A 60 -21.08 40.28 -15.56
N ILE A 61 -20.23 40.62 -16.54
CA ILE A 61 -18.81 40.26 -16.55
C ILE A 61 -18.09 40.87 -15.35
N GLU A 62 -18.32 42.15 -15.04
CA GLU A 62 -17.70 42.82 -13.90
C GLU A 62 -18.11 42.16 -12.57
N LYS A 63 -19.41 41.83 -12.44
CA LYS A 63 -19.93 41.14 -11.25
C LYS A 63 -19.32 39.75 -11.08
N LEU A 64 -19.14 39.01 -12.18
CA LEU A 64 -18.50 37.71 -12.17
C LEU A 64 -17.00 37.83 -11.85
N SER A 65 -16.30 38.82 -12.40
CA SER A 65 -14.88 39.08 -12.13
C SER A 65 -14.62 39.28 -10.64
N LYS A 66 -15.41 40.15 -9.99
CA LYS A 66 -15.31 40.39 -8.54
C LYS A 66 -15.55 39.12 -7.72
N LYS A 67 -16.47 38.27 -8.16
CA LYS A 67 -16.75 37.00 -7.47
C LYS A 67 -15.60 36.01 -7.63
N VAL A 68 -14.96 35.96 -8.80
CA VAL A 68 -13.78 35.12 -9.06
C VAL A 68 -12.59 35.58 -8.22
N GLU A 69 -12.33 36.88 -8.14
CA GLU A 69 -11.25 37.45 -7.31
C GLU A 69 -11.43 37.08 -5.83
N ASN A 70 -12.63 37.29 -5.27
CA ASN A 70 -12.93 36.94 -3.88
C ASN A 70 -12.80 35.45 -3.61
N LEU A 71 -13.23 34.59 -4.54
CA LEU A 71 -13.09 33.14 -4.39
C LEU A 71 -11.62 32.72 -4.45
N ASN A 72 -10.83 33.37 -5.29
CA ASN A 72 -9.41 33.09 -5.42
C ASN A 72 -8.64 33.49 -4.14
N GLU A 73 -8.92 34.67 -3.58
CA GLU A 73 -8.31 35.12 -2.32
C GLU A 73 -8.68 34.18 -1.15
N LYS A 74 -9.95 33.78 -1.06
CA LYS A 74 -10.40 32.82 -0.04
C LYS A 74 -9.67 31.48 -0.20
N SER A 75 -9.57 30.98 -1.43
CA SER A 75 -8.87 29.72 -1.71
C SER A 75 -7.38 29.81 -1.35
N GLN A 76 -6.72 30.91 -1.66
CA GLN A 76 -5.31 31.13 -1.31
C GLN A 76 -5.09 31.14 0.21
N ASN A 77 -5.93 31.86 0.95
CA ASN A 77 -5.86 31.91 2.41
C ASN A 77 -6.06 30.52 3.06
N GLU A 78 -6.98 29.71 2.53
CA GLU A 78 -7.19 28.33 3.00
C GLU A 78 -5.97 27.45 2.68
N THR A 79 -5.37 27.56 1.49
CA THR A 79 -4.16 26.80 1.12
C THR A 79 -2.96 27.16 1.99
N GLU A 80 -2.74 28.44 2.31
CA GLU A 80 -1.65 28.88 3.17
C GLU A 80 -1.82 28.34 4.59
N LYS A 81 -3.04 28.40 5.13
CA LYS A 81 -3.36 27.85 6.45
C LYS A 81 -3.14 26.33 6.50
N LEU A 82 -3.49 25.62 5.43
CA LEU A 82 -3.28 24.18 5.33
C LEU A 82 -1.77 23.86 5.25
N SER A 83 -1.00 24.61 4.45
CA SER A 83 0.46 24.46 4.33
C SER A 83 1.15 24.56 5.68
N LYS A 84 0.84 25.62 6.46
CA LYS A 84 1.39 25.81 7.81
C LYS A 84 1.04 24.66 8.76
N THR A 85 -0.16 24.07 8.61
CA THR A 85 -0.59 22.96 9.46
C THR A 85 0.20 21.68 9.12
N VAL A 86 0.39 21.41 7.83
CA VAL A 86 1.16 20.25 7.34
C VAL A 86 2.62 20.32 7.77
N GLU A 87 3.25 21.49 7.67
CA GLU A 87 4.64 21.70 8.12
C GLU A 87 4.79 21.40 9.62
N ASN A 88 3.91 21.95 10.46
CA ASN A 88 3.92 21.71 11.91
C ASN A 88 3.69 20.24 12.28
N LEU A 89 2.80 19.54 11.57
CA LEU A 89 2.55 18.11 11.80
C LEU A 89 3.76 17.26 11.42
N ASN A 90 4.41 17.58 10.30
CA ASN A 90 5.64 16.91 9.87
C ASN A 90 6.78 17.11 10.87
N GLU A 91 7.00 18.33 11.37
CA GLU A 91 8.04 18.61 12.36
C GLU A 91 7.79 17.82 13.67
N LYS A 92 6.55 17.81 14.17
CA LYS A 92 6.17 17.00 15.35
C LYS A 92 6.38 15.51 15.11
N SER A 93 6.03 15.01 13.93
CA SER A 93 6.20 13.60 13.55
C SER A 93 7.67 13.20 13.48
N GLN A 94 8.51 14.02 12.85
CA GLN A 94 9.96 13.80 12.75
C GLN A 94 10.60 13.76 14.15
N LYS A 95 10.31 14.77 14.99
CA LYS A 95 10.81 14.84 16.36
C LYS A 95 10.37 13.64 17.22
N GLY A 96 9.13 13.18 17.05
CA GLY A 96 8.63 11.97 17.70
C GLY A 96 9.42 10.71 17.30
N THR A 97 9.74 10.59 16.01
CA THR A 97 10.51 9.46 15.45
C THR A 97 11.96 9.46 15.95
N GLU A 98 12.61 10.64 16.01
CA GLU A 98 13.96 10.79 16.56
C GLU A 98 14.03 10.41 18.04
N ASN A 99 13.08 10.90 18.85
CA ASN A 99 12.98 10.55 20.26
C ASN A 99 12.75 9.05 20.47
N LEU A 100 11.93 8.43 19.63
CA LEU A 100 11.70 6.99 19.66
C LEU A 100 12.98 6.22 19.30
N ASN A 101 13.70 6.64 18.25
CA ASN A 101 14.98 6.05 17.88
C ASN A 101 16.02 6.15 18.99
N GLN A 102 16.12 7.29 19.68
CA GLN A 102 17.01 7.46 20.83
C GLN A 102 16.62 6.54 22.00
N THR A 103 15.32 6.42 22.27
CA THR A 103 14.80 5.53 23.33
C THR A 103 15.07 4.06 22.99
N ILE A 104 14.87 3.65 21.74
CA ILE A 104 15.18 2.30 21.26
C ILE A 104 16.68 2.00 21.41
N GLN A 105 17.56 2.93 21.04
CA GLN A 105 19.01 2.76 21.21
C GLN A 105 19.41 2.54 22.67
N LEU A 106 18.79 3.27 23.60
CA LEU A 106 19.01 3.10 25.04
C LEU A 106 18.50 1.74 25.52
N ILE A 107 17.26 1.37 25.17
CA ILE A 107 16.68 0.07 25.54
C ILE A 107 17.54 -1.07 24.99
N GLN A 108 17.94 -1.03 23.72
CA GLN A 108 18.84 -2.02 23.11
C GLN A 108 20.18 -2.14 23.85
N LYS A 109 20.68 -1.05 24.45
CA LYS A 109 21.91 -1.06 25.25
C LYS A 109 21.70 -1.69 26.63
N PHE A 110 20.54 -1.45 27.27
CA PHE A 110 20.21 -2.00 28.59
C PHE A 110 19.67 -3.44 28.54
N SER A 111 19.01 -3.87 27.46
CA SER A 111 18.60 -5.26 27.23
C SER A 111 19.78 -6.24 27.12
N ARG A 112 21.01 -5.73 26.95
CA ARG A 112 22.27 -6.51 26.99
C ARG A 112 22.79 -6.79 28.41
N PHE A 113 22.12 -6.39 29.48
CA PHE A 113 22.66 -6.57 30.84
C PHE A 113 21.86 -7.57 31.70
N LEU A 114 20.93 -8.28 31.09
CA LEU A 114 20.16 -9.33 31.74
C LEU A 114 20.58 -10.67 31.14
N PHE A 115 21.71 -11.21 31.61
CA PHE A 115 22.25 -12.49 31.18
C PHE A 115 22.41 -13.47 32.36
N ASN A 116 22.11 -14.74 32.11
CA ASN A 116 22.64 -15.84 32.92
C ASN A 116 24.04 -16.17 32.38
N GLU A 117 25.03 -16.30 33.28
CA GLU A 117 26.43 -16.49 32.89
C GLU A 117 26.89 -17.94 33.15
N ASN A 118 27.57 -18.54 32.16
CA ASN A 118 28.38 -19.73 32.35
C ASN A 118 29.83 -19.40 31.98
N CYS A 119 30.66 -19.20 33.01
CA CYS A 119 32.04 -18.75 32.86
C CYS A 119 33.05 -19.84 33.21
N ASN A 120 34.18 -19.83 32.51
CA ASN A 120 35.41 -20.48 32.91
C ASN A 120 36.53 -19.42 33.04
N ASP A 121 37.76 -19.85 33.37
CA ASP A 121 38.89 -18.93 33.64
C ASP A 121 39.31 -18.05 32.44
N LYS A 122 38.81 -18.30 31.22
CA LYS A 122 39.19 -17.58 29.99
C LYS A 122 38.03 -16.90 29.27
N GLU A 123 36.82 -17.43 29.43
CA GLU A 123 35.66 -16.99 28.67
C GLU A 123 34.34 -17.20 29.44
N CYS A 124 33.40 -16.30 29.20
CA CYS A 124 32.02 -16.39 29.63
C CYS A 124 31.10 -16.57 28.42
N LEU A 125 30.16 -17.49 28.55
CA LEU A 125 29.04 -17.66 27.62
C LEU A 125 27.77 -17.16 28.28
N LEU A 126 27.10 -16.22 27.61
CA LEU A 126 25.97 -15.47 28.14
C LEU A 126 24.68 -15.79 27.38
N CYS A 127 23.60 -16.04 28.12
CA CYS A 127 22.25 -16.24 27.59
C CYS A 127 21.28 -15.20 28.15
N LYS A 128 20.39 -14.66 27.29
CA LYS A 128 19.34 -13.69 27.70
C LYS A 128 18.54 -14.25 28.90
N ILE A 129 18.11 -13.41 29.84
CA ILE A 129 17.22 -13.87 30.93
C ILE A 129 16.01 -14.62 30.37
N GLY A 130 15.66 -15.73 31.02
CA GLY A 130 14.60 -16.64 30.59
C GLY A 130 15.07 -17.70 29.58
N TRP A 131 16.30 -17.60 29.06
CA TRP A 131 16.91 -18.62 28.22
C TRP A 131 17.78 -19.56 29.04
N THR A 132 17.71 -20.85 28.75
CA THR A 132 18.52 -21.88 29.39
C THR A 132 19.79 -22.09 28.58
N PHE A 133 20.94 -22.00 29.22
CA PHE A 133 22.23 -22.30 28.61
C PHE A 133 22.47 -23.81 28.54
N PHE A 134 22.91 -24.31 27.39
CA PHE A 134 23.44 -25.67 27.25
C PHE A 134 24.50 -25.74 26.15
N SER A 135 25.66 -26.31 26.50
CA SER A 135 26.84 -26.41 25.63
C SER A 135 27.31 -25.04 25.11
N GLU A 136 26.98 -24.63 23.90
CA GLU A 136 27.36 -23.34 23.31
C GLU A 136 26.16 -22.52 22.82
N SER A 137 24.95 -22.97 23.15
CA SER A 137 23.69 -22.39 22.71
C SER A 137 22.81 -22.00 23.91
N CYS A 138 21.86 -21.12 23.65
CA CYS A 138 20.80 -20.69 24.54
C CYS A 138 19.46 -21.16 23.98
N TYR A 139 18.61 -21.71 24.84
CA TYR A 139 17.33 -22.29 24.45
C TYR A 139 16.18 -21.57 25.15
N PHE A 140 15.09 -21.32 24.42
CA PHE A 140 13.88 -20.73 24.98
C PHE A 140 12.68 -21.64 24.74
N PHE A 141 12.14 -22.13 25.86
CA PHE A 141 10.99 -23.04 25.90
C PHE A 141 9.72 -22.22 26.12
N ILE A 142 8.86 -22.13 25.12
CA ILE A 142 7.70 -21.24 25.14
C ILE A 142 6.43 -22.07 25.23
N ASN A 143 5.66 -21.91 26.32
CA ASN A 143 4.44 -22.68 26.55
C ASN A 143 3.20 -22.04 25.89
N ILE A 144 3.26 -21.80 24.57
CA ILE A 144 2.13 -21.32 23.76
C ILE A 144 1.97 -22.21 22.53
N TYR A 145 0.76 -22.52 22.11
CA TYR A 145 0.55 -23.40 20.95
C TYR A 145 0.43 -22.56 19.68
N LEU A 146 1.35 -22.75 18.73
CA LEU A 146 1.42 -22.03 17.48
C LEU A 146 1.67 -23.00 16.32
N THR A 147 1.33 -22.60 15.10
CA THR A 147 1.76 -23.32 13.90
C THR A 147 3.28 -23.20 13.74
N TRP A 148 3.90 -24.14 13.03
CA TRP A 148 5.37 -24.15 12.84
C TRP A 148 5.90 -22.81 12.29
N GLU A 149 5.23 -22.22 11.30
CA GLU A 149 5.62 -20.94 10.71
C GLU A 149 5.53 -19.78 11.71
N GLN A 150 4.45 -19.72 12.50
CA GLN A 150 4.30 -18.71 13.55
C GLN A 150 5.36 -18.88 14.65
N SER A 151 5.66 -20.12 15.03
CA SER A 151 6.72 -20.44 15.98
C SER A 151 8.09 -19.99 15.47
N ARG A 152 8.38 -20.20 14.18
CA ARG A 152 9.62 -19.75 13.55
C ARG A 152 9.75 -18.22 13.55
N GLN A 153 8.70 -17.52 13.14
CA GLN A 153 8.66 -16.06 13.16
C GLN A 153 8.88 -15.51 14.57
N LEU A 154 8.28 -16.12 15.59
CA LEU A 154 8.46 -15.75 16.99
C LEU A 154 9.93 -15.88 17.44
N CYS A 155 10.60 -16.98 17.08
CA CYS A 155 12.02 -17.15 17.39
C CYS A 155 12.87 -16.09 16.68
N GLN A 156 12.58 -15.80 15.41
CA GLN A 156 13.33 -14.82 14.60
C GLN A 156 13.20 -13.38 15.09
N ILE A 157 12.02 -12.98 15.59
CA ILE A 157 11.82 -11.67 16.26
C ILE A 157 12.75 -11.52 17.47
N SER A 158 13.10 -12.63 18.13
CA SER A 158 14.01 -12.66 19.28
C SER A 158 15.48 -12.86 18.90
N SER A 159 15.85 -12.72 17.61
CA SER A 159 17.19 -13.00 17.07
C SER A 159 17.67 -14.44 17.29
N ALA A 160 16.74 -15.39 17.24
CA ALA A 160 16.95 -16.84 17.32
C ALA A 160 16.27 -17.52 16.13
N ASP A 161 16.28 -18.85 16.06
CA ASP A 161 15.41 -19.60 15.14
C ASP A 161 14.90 -20.87 15.87
N LEU A 162 14.05 -21.67 15.24
CA LEU A 162 13.64 -22.97 15.81
C LEU A 162 14.86 -23.88 16.00
N VAL A 163 14.86 -24.70 17.04
CA VAL A 163 16.04 -25.52 17.39
C VAL A 163 16.47 -26.47 16.27
N VAL A 164 17.77 -26.62 16.08
CA VAL A 164 18.37 -27.62 15.20
C VAL A 164 19.14 -28.62 16.05
N VAL A 165 18.63 -29.84 16.17
CA VAL A 165 19.26 -30.84 17.03
C VAL A 165 20.51 -31.40 16.35
N ASP A 166 21.67 -31.14 16.92
CA ASP A 166 22.98 -31.53 16.40
C ASP A 166 23.42 -32.93 16.85
N ASN A 167 23.02 -33.36 18.05
CA ASN A 167 23.51 -34.60 18.65
C ASN A 167 22.59 -35.15 19.75
N LEU A 168 22.94 -36.33 20.27
CA LEU A 168 22.19 -37.02 21.32
C LEU A 168 22.19 -36.27 22.66
N GLN A 169 23.27 -35.57 22.99
CA GLN A 169 23.37 -34.82 24.24
C GLN A 169 22.38 -33.65 24.23
N GLU A 170 22.30 -32.93 23.11
CA GLU A 170 21.33 -31.86 22.91
C GLU A 170 19.90 -32.38 22.87
N GLN A 171 19.64 -33.46 22.13
CA GLN A 171 18.36 -34.17 22.13
C GLN A 171 17.88 -34.48 23.57
N THR A 172 18.77 -35.05 24.38
CA THR A 172 18.48 -35.42 25.77
C THR A 172 18.22 -34.19 26.63
N PHE A 173 19.02 -33.13 26.46
CA PHE A 173 18.82 -31.86 27.15
C PHE A 173 17.45 -31.28 26.83
N ILE A 174 17.10 -31.15 25.55
CA ILE A 174 15.82 -30.60 25.11
C ILE A 174 14.66 -31.41 25.67
N GLN A 175 14.72 -32.75 25.54
CA GLN A 175 13.63 -33.63 25.96
C GLN A 175 13.34 -33.52 27.46
N ASN A 176 14.38 -33.30 28.28
CA ASN A 176 14.23 -33.10 29.73
C ASN A 176 13.66 -31.73 30.12
N HIS A 177 13.61 -30.76 29.20
CA HIS A 177 13.16 -29.38 29.48
C HIS A 177 11.82 -29.02 28.82
N ILE A 178 11.34 -29.83 27.87
CA ILE A 178 9.98 -29.69 27.34
C ILE A 178 8.97 -30.38 28.27
N ASN A 179 7.73 -29.90 28.29
CA ASN A 179 6.67 -30.49 29.13
C ASN A 179 5.79 -31.51 28.39
N THR A 180 5.61 -31.32 27.08
CA THR A 180 4.75 -32.16 26.24
C THR A 180 5.39 -32.33 24.87
N ARG A 181 4.94 -31.60 23.85
CA ARG A 181 5.53 -31.55 22.53
C ARG A 181 6.19 -30.21 22.31
N ALA A 182 7.20 -30.16 21.45
CA ALA A 182 7.79 -28.92 20.99
C ALA A 182 8.18 -29.00 19.52
N TRP A 183 8.04 -27.90 18.80
CA TRP A 183 8.51 -27.82 17.42
C TRP A 183 10.02 -27.94 17.33
N LEU A 184 10.45 -28.66 16.30
CA LEU A 184 11.83 -28.66 15.84
C LEU A 184 11.95 -27.78 14.61
N GLY A 185 13.13 -27.26 14.34
CA GLY A 185 13.47 -26.59 13.08
C GLY A 185 13.56 -27.55 11.89
N LEU A 186 12.85 -28.69 11.91
CA LEU A 186 12.93 -29.74 10.91
C LEU A 186 11.62 -29.80 10.11
N ARG A 187 11.73 -29.72 8.78
CA ARG A 187 10.60 -29.71 7.85
C ARG A 187 10.83 -30.64 6.67
N LYS A 188 9.75 -31.07 6.04
CA LYS A 188 9.81 -31.84 4.81
C LYS A 188 10.05 -30.92 3.61
N VAL A 189 10.98 -31.30 2.75
CA VAL A 189 11.27 -30.64 1.47
C VAL A 189 11.39 -31.72 0.40
N GLY A 190 10.36 -31.88 -0.42
CA GLY A 190 10.25 -33.01 -1.34
C GLY A 190 10.24 -34.34 -0.57
N SER A 191 11.21 -35.21 -0.83
CA SER A 191 11.37 -36.49 -0.12
C SER A 191 12.22 -36.40 1.15
N ASN A 192 12.87 -35.27 1.41
CA ASN A 192 13.89 -35.16 2.45
C ASN A 192 13.38 -34.39 3.67
N TRP A 193 13.88 -34.75 4.84
CA TRP A 193 13.76 -33.95 6.06
C TRP A 193 14.97 -33.03 6.15
N VAL A 194 14.71 -31.72 6.17
CA VAL A 194 15.73 -30.67 6.08
C VAL A 194 15.56 -29.70 7.25
N TRP A 195 16.64 -29.49 7.99
CA TRP A 195 16.71 -28.49 9.04
C TRP A 195 16.65 -27.09 8.45
N ILE A 196 16.20 -26.11 9.24
CA ILE A 196 16.12 -24.70 8.84
C ILE A 196 17.48 -24.09 8.47
N ASP A 197 18.59 -24.70 8.89
CA ASP A 197 19.96 -24.32 8.52
C ASP A 197 20.42 -24.94 7.17
N GLY A 198 19.56 -25.74 6.54
CA GLY A 198 19.79 -26.36 5.24
C GLY A 198 20.38 -27.77 5.29
N ARG A 199 20.77 -28.30 6.45
CA ARG A 199 21.29 -29.67 6.55
C ARG A 199 20.16 -30.70 6.44
N ASN A 200 20.43 -31.84 5.80
CA ASN A 200 19.52 -32.98 5.85
C ASN A 200 19.58 -33.64 7.24
N ASP A 201 18.44 -34.13 7.74
CA ASP A 201 18.42 -34.95 8.95
C ASP A 201 19.23 -36.25 8.74
N THR A 202 20.21 -36.46 9.61
CA THR A 202 21.02 -37.69 9.71
C THR A 202 20.85 -38.42 11.04
N LEU A 203 20.24 -37.80 12.05
CA LEU A 203 20.11 -38.35 13.41
C LEU A 203 18.97 -39.35 13.52
N ARG A 204 17.89 -39.13 12.76
CA ARG A 204 16.79 -40.09 12.60
C ARG A 204 16.12 -40.52 13.91
N PHE A 205 15.95 -39.63 14.89
CA PHE A 205 15.28 -39.94 16.16
C PHE A 205 13.73 -40.05 16.06
N TRP A 206 13.24 -40.54 14.92
CA TRP A 206 11.82 -40.68 14.60
C TRP A 206 11.17 -41.80 15.42
N SER A 207 10.06 -41.48 16.06
CA SER A 207 9.20 -42.47 16.73
C SER A 207 8.37 -43.25 15.71
N TRP A 208 8.45 -44.57 15.76
CA TRP A 208 7.66 -45.48 14.92
C TRP A 208 6.42 -45.96 15.66
N TYR A 209 5.69 -45.07 16.34
CA TYR A 209 4.63 -45.49 17.25
C TYR A 209 3.56 -46.33 16.51
N TYR A 210 3.50 -47.63 16.84
CA TYR A 210 2.36 -48.49 16.55
C TYR A 210 1.29 -48.18 17.58
N ASP A 211 0.12 -47.71 17.14
CA ASP A 211 -1.02 -47.51 18.03
C ASP A 211 -1.46 -48.86 18.63
N TYR A 212 -1.28 -49.04 19.95
CA TYR A 212 -1.62 -50.27 20.67
C TYR A 212 -3.02 -50.25 21.30
N ASN A 213 -3.83 -49.19 21.09
CA ASN A 213 -5.15 -49.05 21.73
C ASN A 213 -6.23 -48.46 20.80
N SER A 214 -6.50 -49.12 19.67
CA SER A 214 -7.71 -48.85 18.89
C SER A 214 -8.75 -49.98 19.05
N TYR A 215 -9.72 -49.75 19.93
CA TYR A 215 -11.00 -50.48 19.97
C TYR A 215 -11.96 -49.98 18.87
N TYR A 216 -11.49 -49.66 17.66
CA TYR A 216 -12.33 -49.31 16.52
C TYR A 216 -11.65 -49.74 15.20
N PRO A 217 -12.12 -50.82 14.51
CA PRO A 217 -11.45 -51.36 13.33
C PRO A 217 -11.58 -50.54 12.04
N TYR A 218 -12.22 -49.36 12.08
CA TYR A 218 -12.39 -48.51 10.91
C TYR A 218 -12.34 -47.04 11.31
N ASN A 219 -11.13 -46.45 11.41
CA ASN A 219 -10.86 -45.04 11.07
C ASN A 219 -9.37 -44.59 11.21
N TRP A 220 -8.73 -44.38 10.04
CA TRP A 220 -7.78 -43.32 9.61
C TRP A 220 -6.50 -42.89 10.36
N TYR A 221 -5.64 -43.78 10.85
CA TYR A 221 -4.20 -43.45 10.96
C TYR A 221 -3.33 -44.49 10.28
N GLN A 222 -3.58 -44.69 8.99
CA GLN A 222 -2.59 -45.33 8.13
C GLN A 222 -1.38 -44.41 8.06
N LEU A 223 -0.32 -44.78 8.80
CA LEU A 223 1.08 -44.46 8.54
C LEU A 223 1.32 -42.95 8.30
N TYR A 224 1.97 -42.29 9.25
CA TYR A 224 2.56 -40.94 9.11
C TYR A 224 3.68 -40.88 8.02
N TYR A 225 3.41 -41.38 6.82
CA TYR A 225 4.11 -41.05 5.60
C TYR A 225 3.50 -39.74 5.07
N PRO A 226 4.25 -38.62 5.04
CA PRO A 226 3.67 -37.33 4.76
C PRO A 226 3.20 -37.24 3.31
N ARG A 227 1.89 -37.14 3.09
CA ARG A 227 1.30 -36.96 1.76
C ARG A 227 1.47 -35.55 1.20
N SER A 228 1.75 -34.55 2.04
CA SER A 228 2.02 -33.17 1.64
C SER A 228 3.51 -32.84 1.72
N ASN A 229 3.95 -31.88 0.90
CA ASN A 229 5.26 -31.26 1.03
C ASN A 229 5.36 -30.39 2.30
N ASP A 230 4.23 -30.02 2.91
CA ASP A 230 4.17 -29.12 4.06
C ASP A 230 3.96 -29.93 5.35
N SER A 231 5.00 -30.62 5.79
CA SER A 231 5.00 -31.38 7.05
C SER A 231 6.18 -30.97 7.91
N TYR A 232 5.96 -30.91 9.22
CA TYR A 232 6.88 -30.37 10.20
C TYR A 232 7.10 -31.37 11.33
N ALA A 233 8.32 -31.39 11.87
CA ALA A 233 8.68 -32.31 12.93
C ALA A 233 8.50 -31.66 14.31
N PHE A 234 8.05 -32.46 15.27
CA PHE A 234 8.02 -32.11 16.68
C PHE A 234 8.77 -33.17 17.49
N MET A 235 9.25 -32.80 18.67
CA MET A 235 9.74 -33.73 19.69
C MET A 235 8.64 -33.97 20.73
N ASP A 236 8.44 -35.22 21.14
CA ASP A 236 7.53 -35.63 22.22
C ASP A 236 8.31 -36.00 23.49
N GLN A 237 8.03 -35.32 24.60
CA GLN A 237 8.69 -35.55 25.89
C GLN A 237 8.56 -37.01 26.36
N THR A 238 7.46 -37.67 26.03
CA THR A 238 7.17 -39.05 26.47
C THR A 238 7.83 -40.12 25.62
N GLY A 239 8.43 -39.74 24.48
CA GLY A 239 9.09 -40.68 23.57
C GLY A 239 10.40 -41.23 24.15
N ASN A 240 10.90 -42.34 23.58
CA ASN A 240 12.26 -42.78 23.90
C ASN A 240 13.27 -41.74 23.41
N LEU A 241 14.40 -41.58 24.10
CA LEU A 241 15.42 -40.55 23.79
C LEU A 241 15.83 -40.53 22.31
N THR A 242 15.91 -41.70 21.67
CA THR A 242 16.30 -41.87 20.26
C THR A 242 15.11 -42.17 19.33
N ALA A 243 13.87 -42.06 19.82
CA ALA A 243 12.65 -42.32 19.07
C ALA A 243 11.50 -41.47 19.64
N SER A 244 11.67 -40.15 19.63
CA SER A 244 10.71 -39.17 20.17
C SER A 244 10.27 -38.12 19.16
N TRP A 245 10.79 -38.13 17.93
CA TRP A 245 10.34 -37.20 16.91
C TRP A 245 9.10 -37.73 16.18
N GLY A 246 8.10 -36.87 16.02
CA GLY A 246 6.93 -37.13 15.20
C GLY A 246 6.80 -36.10 14.08
N THR A 247 5.92 -36.37 13.13
CA THR A 247 5.59 -35.46 12.03
C THR A 247 4.13 -35.05 12.14
N VAL A 248 3.79 -33.84 11.72
CA VAL A 248 2.42 -33.35 11.59
C VAL A 248 2.31 -32.39 10.40
N PRO A 249 1.10 -32.22 9.83
CA PRO A 249 0.83 -31.23 8.80
C PRO A 249 0.97 -29.78 9.28
N SER A 250 0.95 -28.84 8.34
CA SER A 250 1.15 -27.39 8.56
C SER A 250 0.17 -26.69 9.50
N TYR A 251 -1.04 -27.23 9.65
CA TYR A 251 -2.09 -26.63 10.46
C TYR A 251 -2.08 -27.08 11.93
N ASP A 252 -1.28 -28.09 12.27
CA ASP A 252 -1.11 -28.50 13.67
C ASP A 252 -0.39 -27.42 14.48
N ILE A 253 -0.58 -27.45 15.78
CA ILE A 253 -0.02 -26.47 16.71
C ILE A 253 0.76 -27.17 17.82
N ASN A 254 1.97 -26.69 18.09
CA ASN A 254 2.81 -27.14 19.20
C ASN A 254 3.54 -25.93 19.82
N PRO A 255 4.04 -26.07 21.06
CA PRO A 255 4.99 -25.15 21.68
C PRO A 255 6.23 -24.85 20.82
N PRO A 256 6.60 -23.57 20.60
CA PRO A 256 7.89 -23.21 20.03
C PRO A 256 9.04 -23.60 20.96
N LEU A 257 10.14 -24.04 20.34
CA LEU A 257 11.44 -24.19 20.98
C LEU A 257 12.49 -23.46 20.15
N CYS A 258 12.99 -22.35 20.69
CA CYS A 258 13.95 -21.49 20.00
C CYS A 258 15.38 -21.76 20.47
N GLU A 259 16.34 -21.61 19.56
CA GLU A 259 17.77 -21.71 19.79
C GLU A 259 18.53 -20.52 19.19
N GLN A 260 19.55 -20.05 19.90
CA GLN A 260 20.56 -19.11 19.40
C GLN A 260 21.93 -19.46 20.01
N LYS A 261 23.03 -19.07 19.39
CA LYS A 261 24.36 -19.22 20.01
C LYS A 261 24.52 -18.29 21.21
N ALA A 262 25.21 -18.80 22.25
CA ALA A 262 25.52 -18.00 23.42
C ALA A 262 26.48 -16.86 23.07
N PHE A 263 26.32 -15.71 23.73
CA PHE A 263 27.22 -14.58 23.51
C PHE A 263 28.52 -14.81 24.26
N LYS A 264 29.64 -14.80 23.53
CA LYS A 264 30.97 -15.11 24.05
C LYS A 264 31.72 -13.85 24.46
N VAL A 265 32.22 -13.82 25.69
CA VAL A 265 33.05 -12.76 26.25
C VAL A 265 34.38 -13.36 26.70
N SER A 266 35.51 -12.79 26.25
CA SER A 266 36.83 -13.19 26.74
C SER A 266 37.19 -12.41 28.00
N LEU A 267 37.68 -13.12 29.01
CA LEU A 267 38.22 -12.56 30.24
C LEU A 267 39.75 -12.44 30.05
N ASN A 268 40.23 -11.20 29.92
CA ASN A 268 41.66 -10.88 29.84
C ASN A 268 42.28 -10.72 31.23
#